data_AF-A0A923QUV2-F1
#
_entry.id   AF-A0A923QUV2-F1
#
_cell.length_a   1.000
_cell.length_b   1.000
_cell.length_c   1.000
_cell.angle_alpha   90.00
_cell.angle_beta   90.00
_cell.angle_gamma   90.00
#
_symmetry.space_group_name_H-M   'P 1'
#
loop_
_entity.id
_entity.type
_entity.pdbx_description
1 polymer ?
#
loop_
_entity_poly.entity_id
_entity_poly.type
_entity_poly.pdbx_seq_one_letter_code
_entity_poly.pdbx_strand_id
1 'polypeptide(L)'
;MVGLSLALLFCGTITKSFGSADSTAANPGVKTVDEESDLYRARSLDGVSLEAVESHPNPKNSAIGIGLGLYPFNGYYNALLINVTYLNRLSRKWQWEVVNFSYAYTFDKDLLTELADRFSVKPDRAIDRTEFLASTNLLRTLSYGKFIVLDDHIRYFQTSLVVGAGILKGSQKSSGTANFGFRVEVFTNDRFSWRLDVRDHMTIGEFDHKANFILSTGYGF
;
A
#
# COMPACT_ATOMS: atom_id res chain seq x y z
N MET A 1 6.06 -25.64 9.21
CA MET A 1 6.87 -24.60 8.52
C MET A 1 6.23 -24.43 7.14
N VAL A 2 5.29 -23.49 7.01
CA VAL A 2 4.47 -23.34 5.79
C VAL A 2 5.08 -22.23 4.94
N GLY A 3 5.59 -22.61 3.77
CA GLY A 3 6.17 -21.69 2.80
C GLY A 3 5.07 -20.93 2.07
N LEU A 4 4.99 -19.62 2.31
CA LEU A 4 4.10 -18.72 1.58
C LEU A 4 4.86 -18.25 0.32
N SER A 5 4.56 -18.88 -0.83
CA SER A 5 5.08 -18.42 -2.12
C SER A 5 4.20 -17.29 -2.64
N LEU A 6 4.70 -16.06 -2.54
CA LEU A 6 4.04 -14.85 -3.00
C LEU A 6 4.41 -14.61 -4.47
N ALA A 7 3.63 -15.13 -5.41
CA ALA A 7 3.78 -14.82 -6.83
C ALA A 7 3.11 -13.47 -7.14
N LEU A 8 3.91 -12.41 -7.20
CA LEU A 8 3.53 -11.09 -7.71
C LEU A 8 3.53 -11.13 -9.25
N LEU A 9 2.35 -11.27 -9.84
CA LEU A 9 2.18 -11.13 -11.29
C LEU A 9 1.77 -9.68 -11.61
N PHE A 10 2.77 -8.86 -11.93
CA PHE A 10 2.56 -7.58 -12.60
C PHE A 10 2.30 -7.84 -14.08
N CYS A 11 1.03 -7.77 -14.51
CA CYS A 11 0.72 -7.69 -15.93
C CYS A 11 0.45 -6.23 -16.30
N GLY A 12 1.47 -5.60 -16.87
CA GLY A 12 1.35 -4.31 -17.53
C GLY A 12 2.16 -4.33 -18.81
N THR A 13 1.51 -4.37 -19.97
CA THR A 13 2.06 -3.80 -21.20
C THR A 13 0.92 -3.42 -22.14
N ILE A 14 0.79 -2.11 -22.38
CA ILE A 14 0.00 -1.53 -23.45
C ILE A 14 0.84 -1.64 -24.72
N THR A 15 0.34 -2.29 -25.77
CA THR A 15 0.95 -2.23 -27.11
C THR A 15 -0.14 -2.03 -28.15
N LYS A 16 -0.12 -0.86 -28.80
CA LYS A 16 -0.80 -0.61 -30.08
C LYS A 16 0.13 -1.03 -31.22
N SER A 17 -0.34 -1.82 -32.15
CA SER A 17 0.19 -1.89 -33.53
C SER A 17 -1.00 -2.07 -34.48
N PHE A 18 -1.34 -1.05 -35.27
CA PHE A 18 -0.99 -0.89 -36.69
C PHE A 18 -1.42 -2.07 -37.57
N GLY A 19 -2.35 -1.76 -38.48
CA GLY A 19 -2.93 -2.71 -39.43
C GLY A 19 -2.05 -2.99 -40.64
N SER A 20 -2.40 -4.07 -41.33
CA SER A 20 -2.05 -4.36 -42.71
C SER A 20 -3.16 -5.24 -43.28
N ALA A 21 -3.74 -4.77 -44.39
CA ALA A 21 -4.51 -5.60 -45.30
C ALA A 21 -3.57 -6.59 -46.00
N ASP A 22 -4.02 -7.82 -46.29
CA ASP A 22 -4.19 -8.24 -47.69
C ASP A 22 -4.88 -9.61 -47.88
N SER A 23 -5.61 -9.67 -49.00
CA SER A 23 -6.00 -10.77 -49.89
C SER A 23 -6.41 -12.17 -49.37
N THR A 24 -7.72 -12.42 -49.48
CA THR A 24 -8.40 -13.51 -50.21
C THR A 24 -7.57 -14.69 -50.76
N ALA A 25 -7.82 -15.89 -50.22
CA ALA A 25 -7.90 -17.13 -51.01
C ALA A 25 -8.78 -18.15 -50.27
N ALA A 26 -9.96 -18.43 -50.83
CA ALA A 26 -10.92 -19.39 -50.29
C ALA A 26 -10.46 -20.83 -50.57
N ASN A 27 -10.30 -21.61 -49.51
CA ASN A 27 -10.08 -23.05 -49.58
C ASN A 27 -11.33 -23.78 -49.04
N PRO A 28 -12.11 -24.48 -49.87
CA PRO A 28 -13.29 -25.20 -49.41
C PRO A 28 -12.90 -26.62 -49.01
N GLY A 29 -12.82 -26.92 -47.71
CA GLY A 29 -12.77 -28.34 -47.32
C GLY A 29 -12.16 -28.75 -46.00
N VAL A 30 -12.05 -27.88 -44.99
CA VAL A 30 -11.63 -28.33 -43.66
C VAL A 30 -12.62 -27.78 -42.62
N LYS A 31 -13.50 -28.64 -42.13
CA LYS A 31 -14.26 -28.40 -40.90
C LYS A 31 -13.38 -28.81 -39.72
N THR A 32 -12.41 -27.96 -39.36
CA THR A 32 -11.89 -27.96 -38.00
C THR A 32 -12.89 -27.21 -37.16
N VAL A 33 -13.62 -27.95 -36.34
CA VAL A 33 -14.53 -27.38 -35.35
C VAL A 33 -13.64 -26.72 -34.30
N ASP A 34 -13.47 -25.40 -34.43
CA ASP A 34 -12.80 -24.49 -33.48
C ASP A 34 -13.61 -24.36 -32.17
N GLU A 35 -13.91 -25.49 -31.52
CA GLU A 35 -14.75 -25.53 -30.31
C GLU A 35 -14.09 -24.85 -29.09
N GLU A 36 -12.76 -24.70 -29.10
CA GLU A 36 -12.02 -24.04 -28.01
C GLU A 36 -12.10 -22.50 -28.08
N SER A 37 -12.41 -21.94 -29.25
CA SER A 37 -12.52 -20.48 -29.44
C SER A 37 -13.87 -19.89 -29.00
N ASP A 38 -14.91 -20.72 -28.89
CA ASP A 38 -16.27 -20.30 -28.52
C ASP A 38 -16.50 -20.22 -27.01
N LEU A 39 -15.56 -20.71 -26.17
CA LEU A 39 -15.63 -20.57 -24.71
C LEU A 39 -15.33 -19.15 -24.22
N TYR A 40 -14.69 -18.32 -25.04
CA TYR A 40 -14.36 -16.93 -24.71
C TYR A 40 -15.23 -15.90 -25.42
N ARG A 41 -16.13 -16.31 -26.33
CA ARG A 41 -17.14 -15.41 -26.88
C ARG A 41 -18.21 -15.16 -25.84
N ALA A 42 -18.36 -13.90 -25.43
CA ALA A 42 -19.52 -13.43 -24.68
C ALA A 42 -20.78 -13.88 -25.43
N ARG A 43 -21.46 -14.92 -24.92
CA ARG A 43 -22.70 -15.40 -25.53
C ARG A 43 -23.74 -14.31 -25.38
N SER A 44 -24.19 -13.77 -26.50
CA SER A 44 -25.34 -12.89 -26.51
C SER A 44 -26.59 -13.72 -26.24
N LEU A 45 -27.32 -13.38 -25.18
CA LEU A 45 -28.73 -13.76 -25.08
C LEU A 45 -29.47 -12.77 -26.00
N ASP A 46 -30.19 -13.29 -26.99
CA ASP A 46 -31.07 -12.51 -27.88
C ASP A 46 -30.40 -11.39 -28.70
N GLY A 47 -29.12 -11.54 -29.05
CA GLY A 47 -28.39 -10.52 -29.83
C GLY A 47 -27.92 -9.31 -29.01
N VAL A 48 -28.05 -9.37 -27.67
CA VAL A 48 -27.53 -8.35 -26.75
C VAL A 48 -26.23 -8.85 -26.11
N SER A 49 -25.18 -8.03 -26.13
CA SER A 49 -23.91 -8.34 -25.44
C SER A 49 -24.16 -8.43 -23.93
N LEU A 50 -24.00 -9.63 -23.36
CA LEU A 50 -24.04 -9.83 -21.92
C LEU A 50 -22.65 -9.54 -21.35
N GLU A 51 -22.52 -8.38 -20.71
CA GLU A 51 -21.35 -8.04 -19.92
C GLU A 51 -21.65 -8.31 -18.44
N ALA A 52 -20.89 -9.22 -17.83
CA ALA A 52 -20.93 -9.41 -16.39
C ALA A 52 -20.27 -8.20 -15.71
N VAL A 53 -21.07 -7.19 -15.37
CA VAL A 53 -20.61 -6.05 -14.56
C VAL A 53 -20.53 -6.51 -13.11
N GLU A 54 -19.36 -6.97 -12.70
CA GLU A 54 -19.13 -7.31 -11.30
C GLU A 54 -19.04 -6.03 -10.47
N SER A 55 -20.01 -5.84 -9.57
CA SER A 55 -19.98 -4.76 -8.60
C SER A 55 -18.79 -4.99 -7.66
N HIS A 56 -17.80 -4.11 -7.75
CA HIS A 56 -16.65 -4.14 -6.83
C HIS A 56 -17.16 -4.06 -5.39
N PRO A 57 -16.70 -4.92 -4.46
CA PRO A 57 -17.05 -4.77 -3.06
C PRO A 57 -16.55 -3.41 -2.61
N ASN A 58 -17.47 -2.47 -2.41
CA ASN A 58 -17.10 -1.12 -2.01
C ASN A 58 -16.77 -1.18 -0.51
N PRO A 59 -15.49 -1.00 -0.13
CA PRO A 59 -15.15 -1.01 1.28
C PRO A 59 -15.89 0.13 1.98
N LYS A 60 -16.24 -0.09 3.25
CA LYS A 60 -17.08 0.85 4.02
C LYS A 60 -16.53 2.28 4.01
N ASN A 61 -17.44 3.24 4.18
CA ASN A 61 -17.12 4.66 4.11
C ASN A 61 -16.13 5.07 5.21
N SER A 62 -16.19 4.46 6.39
CA SER A 62 -15.24 4.73 7.47
C SER A 62 -14.50 3.46 7.86
N ALA A 63 -13.24 3.61 8.25
CA ALA A 63 -12.46 2.53 8.82
C ALA A 63 -11.50 3.03 9.90
N ILE A 64 -11.39 2.27 10.98
CA ILE A 64 -10.34 2.46 12.00
C ILE A 64 -9.27 1.40 11.75
N GLY A 65 -8.00 1.76 11.91
CA GLY A 65 -6.92 0.80 11.83
C GLY A 65 -5.95 0.91 13.00
N ILE A 66 -5.38 -0.23 13.38
CA ILE A 66 -4.34 -0.34 14.40
C ILE A 66 -3.21 -1.17 13.81
N GLY A 67 -1.96 -0.75 14.04
CA GLY A 67 -0.80 -1.45 13.51
C GLY A 67 0.45 -1.27 14.32
N LEU A 68 1.46 -2.04 13.91
CA LEU A 68 2.82 -1.97 14.41
C LEU A 68 3.74 -1.63 13.26
N GLY A 69 4.74 -0.80 13.53
CA GLY A 69 5.72 -0.41 12.54
C GLY A 69 7.12 -0.37 13.08
N LEU A 70 8.07 -0.15 12.17
CA LEU A 70 9.48 -0.04 12.47
C LEU A 70 10.05 1.19 11.78
N TYR A 71 10.99 1.80 12.49
CA TYR A 71 11.77 2.94 12.02
C TYR A 71 13.27 2.58 12.09
N PRO A 72 13.83 1.96 11.02
CA PRO A 72 15.17 1.36 11.08
C PRO A 72 16.31 2.31 10.66
N PHE A 73 16.00 3.41 9.96
CA PHE A 73 16.99 4.21 9.23
C PHE A 73 17.68 5.32 10.04
N ASN A 74 17.45 5.40 11.36
CA ASN A 74 18.19 6.34 12.20
C ASN A 74 19.52 5.73 12.64
N GLY A 75 20.62 6.49 12.55
CA GLY A 75 21.96 5.99 12.92
C GLY A 75 22.14 5.72 14.41
N TYR A 76 21.35 6.36 15.28
CA TYR A 76 21.55 6.37 16.73
C TYR A 76 20.63 5.42 17.48
N TYR A 77 19.40 5.24 16.99
CA TYR A 77 18.40 4.38 17.61
C TYR A 77 17.56 3.69 16.54
N ASN A 78 16.88 2.63 16.94
CA ASN A 78 15.76 2.08 16.20
C ASN A 78 14.47 2.42 16.95
N ALA A 79 13.33 2.48 16.26
CA ALA A 79 12.05 2.65 16.93
C ALA A 79 11.02 1.61 16.48
N LEU A 80 10.25 1.12 17.45
CA LEU A 80 9.04 0.36 17.21
C LEU A 80 7.86 1.32 17.31
N LEU A 81 7.02 1.34 16.30
CA LEU A 81 5.89 2.25 16.18
C LEU A 81 4.60 1.51 16.53
N ILE A 82 3.76 2.12 17.36
CA ILE A 82 2.37 1.71 17.55
C ILE A 82 1.51 2.74 16.82
N ASN A 83 0.73 2.29 15.85
CA ASN A 83 0.00 3.16 14.95
C ASN A 83 -1.52 2.99 15.09
N VAL A 84 -2.24 4.11 15.07
CA VAL A 84 -3.69 4.20 15.04
C VAL A 84 -4.11 5.12 13.90
N THR A 85 -5.11 4.69 13.12
CA THR A 85 -5.60 5.42 11.95
C THR A 85 -7.12 5.51 11.94
N TYR A 86 -7.63 6.63 11.44
CA TYR A 86 -9.02 6.79 11.06
C TYR A 86 -9.09 7.26 9.61
N LEU A 87 -9.75 6.46 8.78
CA LEU A 87 -9.85 6.64 7.35
C LEU A 87 -11.31 6.88 6.98
N ASN A 88 -11.55 7.91 6.19
CA ASN A 88 -12.84 8.20 5.56
C ASN A 88 -12.69 8.11 4.03
N ARG A 89 -13.50 7.28 3.39
CA ARG A 89 -13.49 7.08 1.93
C ARG A 89 -14.50 8.04 1.32
N LEU A 90 -13.98 9.04 0.61
CA LEU A 90 -14.77 10.05 -0.08
C LEU A 90 -15.31 9.51 -1.42
N SER A 91 -14.49 8.72 -2.11
CA SER A 91 -14.84 8.11 -3.39
C SER A 91 -14.04 6.81 -3.63
N ARG A 92 -14.27 6.16 -4.78
CA ARG A 92 -13.48 5.00 -5.22
C ARG A 92 -12.00 5.31 -5.45
N LYS A 93 -11.64 6.57 -5.74
CA LYS A 93 -10.25 6.96 -6.05
C LYS A 93 -9.59 7.75 -4.92
N TRP A 94 -10.38 8.34 -4.04
CA TRP A 94 -9.91 9.27 -3.02
C TRP A 94 -10.38 8.85 -1.64
N GLN A 95 -9.42 8.77 -0.73
CA GLN A 95 -9.66 8.50 0.68
C GLN A 95 -8.93 9.56 1.49
N TRP A 96 -9.53 9.97 2.59
CA TRP A 96 -8.96 10.92 3.52
C TRP A 96 -8.69 10.21 4.84
N GLU A 97 -7.41 10.05 5.17
CA GLU A 97 -6.98 9.62 6.50
C GLU A 97 -6.98 10.85 7.40
N VAL A 98 -8.11 11.04 8.08
CA VAL A 98 -8.37 12.20 8.94
C VAL A 98 -7.29 12.32 10.00
N VAL A 99 -6.97 11.20 10.65
CA VAL A 99 -5.90 11.12 11.64
C VAL A 99 -5.10 9.83 11.47
N ASN A 100 -3.78 9.99 11.51
CA ASN A 100 -2.81 8.93 11.67
C ASN A 100 -1.89 9.33 12.82
N PHE A 101 -1.94 8.54 13.90
CA PHE A 101 -1.13 8.75 15.09
C PHE A 101 -0.19 7.56 15.27
N SER A 102 1.09 7.84 15.44
CA SER A 102 2.12 6.82 15.67
C SER A 102 2.91 7.18 16.91
N TYR A 103 2.88 6.32 17.92
CA TYR A 103 3.75 6.42 19.09
C TYR A 103 5.03 5.61 18.86
N ALA A 104 6.19 6.19 19.15
CA ALA A 104 7.49 5.59 18.88
C ALA A 104 8.18 5.17 20.18
N TYR A 105 8.37 3.87 20.34
CA TYR A 105 9.20 3.29 21.39
C TYR A 105 10.62 3.11 20.85
N THR A 106 11.55 3.91 21.35
CA THR A 106 12.95 3.96 20.85
C THR A 106 13.87 3.07 21.68
N PHE A 107 14.81 2.41 21.01
CA PHE A 107 15.86 1.60 21.61
C PHE A 107 17.21 1.95 20.98
N ASP A 108 18.20 2.15 21.84
CA ASP A 108 19.53 2.60 21.44
C ASP A 108 20.28 1.54 20.63
N LYS A 109 21.10 1.99 19.69
CA LYS A 109 22.03 1.13 18.95
C LYS A 109 23.37 1.05 19.69
N ASP A 110 24.00 -0.12 19.64
CA ASP A 110 25.33 -0.36 20.23
C ASP A 110 26.43 0.54 19.65
N LEU A 111 26.18 1.18 18.51
CA LEU A 111 27.09 2.14 17.88
C LEU A 111 27.48 3.29 18.82
N LEU A 112 26.54 3.78 19.64
CA LEU A 112 26.82 4.83 20.61
C LEU A 112 27.76 4.35 21.71
N THR A 113 27.57 3.11 22.17
CA THR A 113 28.42 2.47 23.17
C THR A 113 29.83 2.29 22.61
N GLU A 114 29.97 1.80 21.37
CA GLU A 114 31.28 1.59 20.74
C GLU A 114 32.04 2.89 20.46
N LEU A 115 31.34 3.95 20.04
CA LEU A 115 31.93 5.28 19.85
C LEU A 115 32.44 5.86 21.18
N ALA A 116 31.68 5.72 22.25
CA ALA A 116 32.07 6.17 23.57
C ALA A 116 33.28 5.38 24.10
N ASP A 117 33.26 4.06 23.96
CA ASP A 117 34.31 3.18 24.51
C ASP A 117 35.63 3.27 23.74
N ARG A 118 35.59 3.31 22.41
CA ARG A 118 36.81 3.30 21.57
C ARG A 118 37.40 4.68 21.34
N PHE A 119 36.57 5.70 21.21
CA PHE A 119 37.02 7.04 20.82
C PHE A 119 36.92 8.05 21.96
N SER A 120 36.32 7.68 23.11
CA SER A 120 36.08 8.60 24.24
C SER A 120 35.31 9.87 23.83
N VAL A 121 34.62 9.84 22.69
CA VAL A 121 33.81 10.96 22.20
C VAL A 121 32.41 10.78 22.76
N LYS A 122 32.03 11.62 23.72
CA LYS A 122 30.64 11.77 24.11
C LYS A 122 29.96 12.72 23.12
N PRO A 123 28.80 12.37 22.56
CA PRO A 123 28.05 13.32 21.75
C PRO A 123 27.66 14.52 22.62
N ASP A 124 28.21 15.71 22.31
CA ASP A 124 27.93 16.97 23.01
C ASP A 124 26.47 17.43 22.86
N ARG A 125 25.74 16.88 21.88
CA ARG A 125 24.33 17.17 21.66
C ARG A 125 23.49 15.98 22.07
N ALA A 126 22.50 16.23 22.93
CA ALA A 126 21.48 15.25 23.23
C ALA A 126 20.81 14.80 21.92
N ILE A 127 20.70 13.49 21.72
CA ILE A 127 20.15 12.90 20.50
C ILE A 127 18.64 13.07 20.54
N ASP A 128 18.07 13.71 19.51
CA ASP A 128 16.63 13.93 19.43
C ASP A 128 15.92 12.62 19.02
N ARG A 129 15.28 11.99 20.02
CA ARG A 129 14.49 10.77 19.85
C ARG A 129 13.06 11.12 19.50
N THR A 130 12.53 10.50 18.45
CA THR A 130 11.13 10.67 18.06
C THR A 130 10.23 9.99 19.08
N GLU A 131 9.26 10.73 19.62
CA GLU A 131 8.30 10.27 20.63
C GLU A 131 6.96 9.91 19.97
N PHE A 132 6.43 10.82 19.15
CA PHE A 132 5.21 10.57 18.40
C PHE A 132 5.17 11.32 17.07
N LEU A 133 4.34 10.81 16.17
CA LEU A 133 4.00 11.42 14.90
C LEU A 133 2.47 11.49 14.78
N ALA A 134 1.95 12.64 14.37
CA ALA A 134 0.54 12.80 14.07
C ALA A 134 0.39 13.46 12.70
N SER A 135 -0.43 12.89 11.82
CA SER A 135 -0.60 13.40 10.45
C SER A 135 -2.04 13.26 9.95
N THR A 136 -2.38 14.07 8.96
CA THR A 136 -3.60 13.95 8.17
C THR A 136 -3.21 13.80 6.71
N ASN A 137 -3.79 12.80 6.03
CA ASN A 137 -3.28 12.35 4.74
C ASN A 137 -4.40 12.18 3.73
N LEU A 138 -4.11 12.56 2.49
CA LEU A 138 -4.93 12.25 1.34
C LEU A 138 -4.33 11.03 0.64
N LEU A 139 -5.18 10.05 0.37
CA LEU A 139 -4.83 8.82 -0.29
C LEU A 139 -5.50 8.76 -1.66
N ARG A 140 -4.69 8.49 -2.68
CA ARG A 140 -5.17 8.26 -4.04
C ARG A 140 -4.99 6.80 -4.40
N THR A 141 -6.08 6.12 -4.70
CA THR A 141 -6.01 4.75 -5.21
C THR A 141 -5.36 4.72 -6.58
N LEU A 142 -4.31 3.93 -6.73
CA LEU A 142 -3.60 3.74 -8.00
C LEU A 142 -4.13 2.52 -8.75
N SER A 143 -4.24 1.39 -8.06
CA SER A 143 -4.75 0.16 -8.65
C SER A 143 -5.61 -0.63 -7.69
N TYR A 144 -6.53 -1.38 -8.28
CA TYR A 144 -7.33 -2.41 -7.65
C TYR A 144 -7.03 -3.72 -8.35
N GLY A 145 -6.97 -4.80 -7.58
CA GLY A 145 -6.79 -6.13 -8.14
C GLY A 145 -7.51 -7.19 -7.33
N LYS A 146 -7.65 -8.34 -7.98
CA LYS A 146 -8.21 -9.56 -7.39
C LYS A 146 -7.18 -10.66 -7.48
N PHE A 147 -7.17 -11.53 -6.50
CA PHE A 147 -6.34 -12.72 -6.51
C PHE A 147 -7.10 -13.88 -5.88
N ILE A 148 -6.80 -15.09 -6.33
CA ILE A 148 -7.42 -16.31 -5.84
C ILE A 148 -6.50 -16.89 -4.78
N VAL A 149 -7.07 -17.23 -3.61
CA VAL A 149 -6.39 -17.89 -2.50
C VAL A 149 -7.06 -19.23 -2.29
N LEU A 150 -6.26 -20.30 -2.19
CA LEU A 150 -6.77 -21.65 -1.89
C LEU A 150 -7.90 -22.08 -2.85
N ASP A 151 -7.66 -21.88 -4.16
CA ASP A 151 -8.49 -22.25 -5.33
C ASP A 151 -9.91 -21.65 -5.42
N ASP A 152 -10.58 -21.39 -4.29
CA ASP A 152 -11.99 -20.97 -4.24
C ASP A 152 -12.22 -19.60 -3.59
N HIS A 153 -11.20 -18.97 -2.98
CA HIS A 153 -11.38 -17.71 -2.28
C HIS A 153 -10.84 -16.53 -3.09
N ILE A 154 -11.74 -15.80 -3.72
CA ILE A 154 -11.41 -14.52 -4.37
C ILE A 154 -11.20 -13.46 -3.28
N ARG A 155 -9.99 -12.88 -3.25
CA ARG A 155 -9.60 -11.78 -2.38
C ARG A 155 -9.24 -10.56 -3.20
N TYR A 156 -9.34 -9.40 -2.56
CA TYR A 156 -9.15 -8.11 -3.20
C TYR A 156 -7.95 -7.40 -2.57
N PHE A 157 -7.21 -6.67 -3.39
CA PHE A 157 -6.20 -5.75 -2.90
C PHE A 157 -6.34 -4.39 -3.58
N GLN A 158 -5.87 -3.37 -2.86
CA GLN A 158 -5.83 -2.00 -3.29
C GLN A 158 -4.43 -1.45 -3.05
N THR A 159 -3.91 -0.70 -4.01
CA THR A 159 -2.70 0.11 -3.82
C THR A 159 -3.04 1.59 -3.83
N SER A 160 -2.43 2.36 -2.94
CA SER A 160 -2.70 3.78 -2.77
C SER A 160 -1.40 4.57 -2.61
N LEU A 161 -1.35 5.73 -3.24
CA LEU A 161 -0.37 6.76 -2.93
C LEU A 161 -0.85 7.54 -1.70
N VAL A 162 0.05 7.89 -0.80
CA VAL A 162 -0.23 8.68 0.41
C VAL A 162 0.53 10.00 0.30
N VAL A 163 -0.16 11.12 0.50
CA VAL A 163 0.44 12.45 0.61
C VAL A 163 -0.27 13.19 1.73
N GLY A 164 0.48 13.90 2.57
CA GLY A 164 -0.14 14.70 3.63
C GLY A 164 0.82 15.63 4.34
N ALA A 165 0.35 16.10 5.49
CA ALA A 165 1.14 16.89 6.42
C ALA A 165 0.84 16.46 7.86
N GLY A 166 1.79 16.73 8.73
CA GLY A 166 1.68 16.36 10.13
C GLY A 166 2.66 17.09 11.02
N ILE A 167 2.74 16.63 12.25
CA ILE A 167 3.69 17.06 13.26
C ILE A 167 4.51 15.86 13.71
N LEU A 168 5.79 16.09 13.91
CA LEU A 168 6.69 15.16 14.55
C LEU A 168 7.16 15.77 15.86
N LYS A 169 6.95 15.05 16.95
CA LYS A 169 7.47 15.42 18.27
C LYS A 169 8.66 14.54 18.59
N GLY A 170 9.82 15.18 18.70
CA GLY A 170 11.00 14.63 19.33
C GLY A 170 11.09 15.05 20.79
N SER A 171 12.02 14.42 21.51
CA SER A 171 12.32 14.69 22.92
C SER A 171 12.74 16.14 23.17
N GLN A 172 13.40 16.78 22.19
CA GLN A 172 13.87 18.16 22.34
C GLN A 172 13.09 19.17 21.49
N LYS A 173 12.63 18.76 20.31
CA LYS A 173 11.98 19.67 19.35
C LYS A 173 10.71 19.09 18.77
N SER A 174 9.81 19.98 18.38
CA SER A 174 8.63 19.63 17.58
C SER A 174 8.73 20.34 16.25
N SER A 175 8.51 19.60 15.16
CA SER A 175 8.60 20.14 13.82
C SER A 175 7.38 19.76 12.99
N GLY A 176 6.96 20.65 12.11
CA GLY A 176 6.01 20.31 11.06
C GLY A 176 6.66 19.33 10.08
N THR A 177 5.87 18.44 9.50
CA THR A 177 6.33 17.45 8.53
C THR A 177 5.40 17.42 7.33
N ALA A 178 5.97 17.24 6.15
CA ALA A 178 5.24 16.74 4.99
C ALA A 178 5.47 15.24 4.92
N ASN A 179 4.49 14.47 4.48
CA ASN A 179 4.67 13.04 4.33
C ASN A 179 4.20 12.54 2.97
N PHE A 180 4.93 11.55 2.47
CA PHE A 180 4.67 10.87 1.22
C PHE A 180 4.83 9.38 1.44
N GLY A 181 4.04 8.56 0.77
CA GLY A 181 4.15 7.13 0.95
C GLY A 181 3.33 6.30 -0.02
N PHE A 182 3.40 5.01 0.21
CA PHE A 182 2.69 3.99 -0.53
C PHE A 182 2.02 3.02 0.44
N ARG A 183 0.78 2.67 0.15
CA ARG A 183 -0.04 1.76 0.96
C ARG A 183 -0.54 0.63 0.08
N VAL A 184 -0.39 -0.61 0.57
CA VAL A 184 -1.04 -1.79 0.02
C VAL A 184 -2.05 -2.29 1.06
N GLU A 185 -3.33 -2.35 0.68
CA GLU A 185 -4.41 -2.85 1.51
C GLU A 185 -4.95 -4.15 0.90
N VAL A 186 -5.03 -5.22 1.69
CA VAL A 186 -5.56 -6.53 1.30
C VAL A 186 -6.83 -6.78 2.11
N PHE A 187 -7.96 -6.95 1.42
CA PHE A 187 -9.26 -7.16 2.04
C PHE A 187 -9.48 -8.66 2.27
N THR A 188 -9.70 -9.03 3.53
CA THR A 188 -10.10 -10.40 3.88
C THR A 188 -11.61 -10.54 3.77
N ASN A 189 -12.36 -9.56 4.27
CA ASN A 189 -13.82 -9.47 4.28
C ASN A 189 -14.26 -8.03 4.02
N ASP A 190 -15.57 -7.78 3.91
CA ASP A 190 -16.15 -6.43 3.72
C ASP A 190 -15.79 -5.43 4.82
N ARG A 191 -15.44 -5.93 6.02
CA ARG A 191 -15.08 -5.13 7.18
C ARG A 191 -13.61 -5.20 7.54
N PHE A 192 -12.89 -6.26 7.18
CA PHE A 192 -11.54 -6.49 7.70
C PHE A 192 -10.49 -6.47 6.59
N SER A 193 -9.42 -5.73 6.82
CA SER A 193 -8.28 -5.61 5.91
C SER A 193 -6.94 -5.63 6.62
N TRP A 194 -5.91 -6.09 5.91
CA TRP A 194 -4.50 -5.94 6.26
C TRP A 194 -3.90 -4.81 5.43
N ARG A 195 -2.99 -4.04 6.01
CA ARG A 195 -2.40 -2.86 5.38
C ARG A 195 -0.90 -2.85 5.61
N LEU A 196 -0.15 -2.74 4.54
CA LEU A 196 1.28 -2.47 4.56
C LEU A 196 1.52 -1.05 4.06
N ASP A 197 2.04 -0.21 4.94
CA ASP A 197 2.36 1.19 4.66
C ASP A 197 3.87 1.39 4.66
N VAL A 198 4.36 2.09 3.65
CA VAL A 198 5.72 2.63 3.59
C VAL A 198 5.57 4.14 3.50
N ARG A 199 6.10 4.89 4.46
CA ARG A 199 5.97 6.35 4.51
C ARG A 199 7.31 7.00 4.77
N ASP A 200 7.56 8.10 4.08
CA ASP A 200 8.64 9.03 4.37
C ASP A 200 8.05 10.32 4.94
N HIS A 201 8.57 10.75 6.10
CA HIS A 201 8.24 12.02 6.73
C HIS A 201 9.42 12.97 6.55
N MET A 202 9.18 14.07 5.85
CA MET A 202 10.15 15.13 5.62
C MET A 202 9.89 16.28 6.59
N THR A 203 10.88 16.63 7.41
CA THR A 203 10.77 17.75 8.34
C THR A 203 10.76 19.08 7.58
N ILE A 204 9.85 19.99 7.91
CA ILE A 204 9.83 21.33 7.32
C ILE A 204 10.93 22.17 8.00
N GLY A 205 11.85 22.70 7.20
CA GLY A 205 12.96 23.54 7.67
C GLY A 205 14.29 22.80 7.89
N GLU A 206 14.26 21.46 7.92
CA GLU A 206 15.44 20.62 7.98
C GLU A 206 15.34 19.55 6.89
N PHE A 207 16.42 19.29 6.14
CA PHE A 207 16.44 18.20 5.14
C PHE A 207 16.62 16.83 5.82
N ASP A 208 15.76 16.53 6.80
CA ASP A 208 15.72 15.26 7.53
C ASP A 208 14.56 14.40 7.03
N HIS A 209 14.87 13.16 6.65
CA HIS A 209 13.95 12.19 6.07
C HIS A 209 13.77 11.03 7.04
N LYS A 210 12.50 10.70 7.33
CA LYS A 210 12.16 9.64 8.26
C LYS A 210 11.24 8.62 7.59
N ALA A 211 11.86 7.61 6.98
CA ALA A 211 11.18 6.47 6.39
C ALA A 211 10.76 5.42 7.45
N ASN A 212 9.48 5.06 7.47
CA ASN A 212 8.92 4.01 8.33
C ASN A 212 8.15 2.96 7.51
N PHE A 213 8.04 1.77 8.10
CA PHE A 213 7.24 0.66 7.60
C PHE A 213 6.21 0.31 8.66
N ILE A 214 4.93 0.23 8.29
CA ILE A 214 3.85 -0.08 9.24
C ILE A 214 3.01 -1.21 8.65
N LEU A 215 2.85 -2.29 9.42
CA LEU A 215 1.87 -3.33 9.18
C LEU A 215 0.68 -3.10 10.11
N SER A 216 -0.49 -2.89 9.54
CA SER A 216 -1.71 -2.59 10.29
C SER A 216 -2.88 -3.45 9.84
N THR A 217 -3.88 -3.52 10.71
CA THR A 217 -5.21 -4.06 10.40
C THR A 217 -6.21 -2.92 10.32
N GLY A 218 -7.26 -3.09 9.53
CA GLY A 218 -8.35 -2.14 9.37
C GLY A 218 -9.70 -2.79 9.63
N TYR A 219 -10.55 -2.12 10.39
CA TYR A 219 -11.96 -2.45 10.58
C TYR A 219 -12.85 -1.35 9.99
N GLY A 220 -13.60 -1.69 8.95
CA GLY A 220 -14.55 -0.82 8.26
C GLY A 220 -15.97 -0.94 8.80
N PHE A 221 -16.66 0.18 8.92
CA PHE A 221 -18.06 0.28 9.36
C PHE A 221 -18.85 1.28 8.51
#